data_AF-A0A937QYQ1-F1
#
_entry.id   AF-A0A937QYQ1-F1
#
_cell.length_a   1.000
_cell.length_b   1.000
_cell.length_c   1.000
_cell.angle_alpha   90.00
_cell.angle_beta   90.00
_cell.angle_gamma   90.00
#
_symmetry.space_group_name_H-M   'P 1'
#
loop_
_entity.id
_entity.type
_entity.pdbx_description
1 polymer ?
#
loop_
_entity_poly.entity_id
_entity_poly.type
_entity_poly.pdbx_seq_one_letter_code
_entity_poly.pdbx_strand_id
1 'polypeptide(L)'
;MSSNIVKKVRDNSWLFLRRAIKELISHDDSNDEGLTEEKAIMATTLIQMSFELSLVAYFIKADGIHGIVKGVDTTLTAESLLSKFENNELMTKPFNMLKKDALERTVFLNSDDEYLINEFQKIRNKLVHLNYKFDESELYDLKYDLTYFIVKVVIPTLTEEEVKPSQAIAENIDSKDFLKLVKFPPYAHEMHKVAKENAENVYCCVHCGNDSLSVDYGSEYCYSCCEDLSHAGFINCPYCKSKRSMVYDALNIDCQKDRTMRGLCLKCGDDDLIYVCKKCDAEVALEANIGEGKCCPGFCQWDE
;
A
#
# COMPACT_ATOMS: atom_id res chain seq x y z
N MET A 1 25.82 -8.70 -12.96
CA MET A 1 26.60 -7.58 -12.38
C MET A 1 25.71 -6.37 -12.05
N SER A 2 24.93 -5.82 -12.99
CA SER A 2 24.00 -4.70 -12.72
C SER A 2 23.02 -4.98 -11.57
N SER A 3 22.57 -6.23 -11.41
CA SER A 3 21.69 -6.66 -10.31
C SER A 3 22.25 -6.36 -8.90
N ASN A 4 23.55 -6.44 -8.67
CA ASN A 4 24.13 -6.16 -7.34
C ASN A 4 24.13 -4.64 -7.03
N ILE A 5 24.39 -3.81 -8.05
CA ILE A 5 24.34 -2.35 -7.91
C ILE A 5 22.90 -1.88 -7.68
N VAL A 6 21.95 -2.38 -8.50
CA VAL A 6 20.52 -2.09 -8.32
C VAL A 6 20.10 -2.42 -6.89
N LYS A 7 20.48 -3.61 -6.39
CA LYS A 7 20.17 -4.00 -5.00
C LYS A 7 20.75 -3.01 -3.98
N LYS A 8 22.04 -2.68 -4.06
CA LYS A 8 22.67 -1.70 -3.14
C LYS A 8 21.96 -0.35 -3.14
N VAL A 9 21.59 0.17 -4.31
CA VAL A 9 20.88 1.45 -4.42
C VAL A 9 19.46 1.35 -3.86
N ARG A 10 18.75 0.25 -4.13
CA ARG A 10 17.41 -0.02 -3.54
C ARG A 10 17.47 -0.14 -2.03
N ASP A 11 18.43 -0.87 -1.49
CA ASP A 11 18.63 -1.05 -0.04
C ASP A 11 18.86 0.32 0.64
N ASN A 12 19.63 1.22 0.00
CA ASN A 12 19.82 2.59 0.47
C ASN A 12 18.53 3.41 0.35
N SER A 13 17.78 3.31 -0.74
CA SER A 13 16.48 3.99 -0.88
C SER A 13 15.51 3.57 0.23
N TRP A 14 15.41 2.27 0.52
CA TRP A 14 14.62 1.73 1.62
C TRP A 14 15.14 2.18 2.99
N LEU A 15 16.44 2.32 3.19
CA LEU A 15 16.98 2.88 4.43
C LEU A 15 16.41 4.27 4.73
N PHE A 16 16.42 5.17 3.73
CA PHE A 16 15.85 6.51 3.88
C PHE A 16 14.33 6.47 4.05
N LEU A 17 13.63 5.66 3.26
CA LEU A 17 12.17 5.53 3.36
C LEU A 17 11.72 5.03 4.73
N ARG A 18 12.40 4.03 5.28
CA ARG A 18 12.14 3.50 6.63
C ARG A 18 12.29 4.56 7.68
N ARG A 19 13.34 5.38 7.58
CA ARG A 19 13.54 6.49 8.51
C ARG A 19 12.44 7.53 8.35
N ALA A 20 12.05 7.87 7.13
CA ALA A 20 10.95 8.81 6.89
C ALA A 20 9.63 8.34 7.48
N ILE A 21 9.24 7.09 7.22
CA ILE A 21 8.04 6.47 7.78
C ILE A 21 8.09 6.55 9.31
N LYS A 22 9.25 6.25 9.90
CA LYS A 22 9.44 6.32 11.36
C LYS A 22 9.26 7.75 11.89
N GLU A 23 9.73 8.78 11.19
CA GLU A 23 9.48 10.17 11.58
C GLU A 23 7.98 10.48 11.57
N LEU A 24 7.24 10.05 10.54
CA LEU A 24 5.79 10.24 10.43
C LEU A 24 5.02 9.56 11.57
N ILE A 25 5.25 8.26 11.80
CA ILE A 25 4.48 7.46 12.77
C ILE A 25 4.97 7.59 14.23
N SER A 26 6.09 8.27 14.45
CA SER A 26 6.57 8.56 15.81
C SER A 26 5.80 9.71 16.45
N HIS A 27 4.92 10.35 15.70
CA HIS A 27 4.00 11.35 16.20
C HIS A 27 2.96 10.72 17.12
N ASP A 28 2.62 11.41 18.20
CA ASP A 28 1.52 10.97 19.07
C ASP A 28 0.21 11.43 18.43
N ASP A 29 -0.39 10.55 17.62
CA ASP A 29 -1.64 10.86 16.93
C ASP A 29 -2.88 10.62 17.79
N SER A 30 -2.76 10.56 19.12
CA SER A 30 -3.92 10.43 20.02
C SER A 30 -4.97 11.53 19.81
N ASN A 31 -4.56 12.69 19.28
CA ASN A 31 -5.43 13.81 18.88
C ASN A 31 -5.45 14.08 17.37
N ASP A 32 -4.85 13.22 16.54
CA ASP A 32 -4.67 13.42 15.09
C ASP A 32 -4.06 14.79 14.71
N GLU A 33 -3.13 15.29 15.53
CA GLU A 33 -2.48 16.59 15.32
C GLU A 33 -1.58 16.61 14.06
N GLY A 34 -1.27 17.82 13.58
CA GLY A 34 -0.34 18.02 12.47
C GLY A 34 1.11 17.68 12.85
N LEU A 35 2.00 17.52 11.86
CA LEU A 35 3.42 17.29 12.14
C LEU A 35 4.05 18.48 12.86
N THR A 36 5.05 18.25 13.71
CA THR A 36 5.98 19.32 14.09
C THR A 36 6.83 19.76 12.89
N GLU A 37 7.27 21.02 12.83
CA GLU A 37 8.15 21.52 11.75
C GLU A 37 9.41 20.65 11.55
N GLU A 38 10.06 20.21 12.64
CA GLU A 38 11.24 19.36 12.58
C GLU A 38 10.93 18.03 11.86
N LYS A 39 9.85 17.35 12.27
CA LYS A 39 9.41 16.10 11.63
C LYS A 39 9.01 16.30 10.18
N ALA A 40 8.35 17.40 9.84
CA ALA A 40 8.01 17.76 8.47
C ALA A 40 9.28 17.88 7.61
N ILE A 41 10.27 18.66 8.05
CA ILE A 41 11.55 18.83 7.34
C ILE A 41 12.27 17.49 7.17
N MET A 42 12.36 16.71 8.26
CA MET A 42 13.07 15.43 8.26
C MET A 42 12.39 14.41 7.35
N ALA A 43 11.07 14.20 7.49
CA ALA A 43 10.32 13.26 6.69
C ALA A 43 10.38 13.62 5.20
N THR A 44 10.14 14.89 4.83
CA THR A 44 10.21 15.32 3.43
C THR A 44 11.61 15.12 2.84
N THR A 45 12.66 15.46 3.59
CA THR A 45 14.05 15.29 3.10
C THR A 45 14.38 13.82 2.86
N LEU A 46 14.01 12.94 3.79
CA LEU A 46 14.26 11.51 3.69
C LEU A 46 13.45 10.85 2.57
N ILE A 47 12.19 11.25 2.38
CA ILE A 47 11.34 10.81 1.25
C ILE A 47 11.95 11.24 -0.07
N GLN A 48 12.44 12.49 -0.18
CA GLN A 48 13.12 12.98 -1.38
C GLN A 48 14.37 12.14 -1.68
N MET A 49 15.21 11.86 -0.69
CA MET A 49 16.40 11.00 -0.88
C MET A 49 16.01 9.59 -1.34
N SER A 50 14.97 9.01 -0.75
CA SER A 50 14.45 7.70 -1.16
C SER A 50 13.98 7.72 -2.62
N PHE A 51 13.23 8.75 -3.02
CA PHE A 51 12.73 8.90 -4.38
C PHE A 51 13.85 9.11 -5.42
N GLU A 52 14.86 9.92 -5.09
CA GLU A 52 16.03 10.09 -5.95
C GLU A 52 16.73 8.77 -6.21
N LEU A 53 16.93 7.97 -5.16
CA LEU A 53 17.58 6.68 -5.26
C LEU A 53 16.71 5.61 -5.93
N SER A 54 15.39 5.66 -5.78
CA SER A 54 14.50 4.73 -6.48
C SER A 54 14.57 4.94 -8.00
N LEU A 55 14.64 6.18 -8.47
CA LEU A 55 14.87 6.48 -9.89
C LEU A 55 16.23 6.01 -10.38
N VAL A 56 17.29 6.24 -9.59
CA VAL A 56 18.62 5.72 -9.92
C VAL A 56 18.58 4.19 -10.07
N ALA A 57 17.96 3.49 -9.12
CA ALA A 57 17.81 2.03 -9.20
C ALA A 57 17.00 1.59 -10.42
N TYR A 58 15.91 2.30 -10.75
CA TYR A 58 15.09 2.05 -11.93
C TYR A 58 15.93 2.13 -13.21
N PHE A 59 16.66 3.24 -13.42
CA PHE A 59 17.47 3.42 -14.62
C PHE A 59 18.65 2.46 -14.71
N ILE A 60 19.28 2.09 -13.59
CA ILE A 60 20.32 1.04 -13.60
C ILE A 60 19.73 -0.32 -13.98
N LYS A 61 18.52 -0.63 -13.53
CA LYS A 61 17.83 -1.88 -13.89
C LYS A 61 17.48 -1.90 -15.38
N ALA A 62 16.94 -0.81 -15.91
CA ALA A 62 16.48 -0.71 -17.29
C ALA A 62 17.62 -0.60 -18.31
N ASP A 63 18.59 0.28 -18.07
CA ASP A 63 19.60 0.69 -19.06
C ASP A 63 21.03 0.31 -18.65
N GLY A 64 21.22 -0.38 -17.51
CA GLY A 64 22.53 -0.56 -16.90
C GLY A 64 23.08 0.74 -16.30
N ILE A 65 24.35 0.74 -15.86
CA ILE A 65 24.98 1.93 -15.25
C ILE A 65 24.94 3.14 -16.20
N HIS A 66 24.95 2.92 -17.51
CA HIS A 66 24.82 3.98 -18.51
C HIS A 66 23.54 4.81 -18.38
N GLY A 67 22.46 4.26 -17.82
CA GLY A 67 21.21 5.00 -17.62
C GLY A 67 21.35 6.23 -16.72
N ILE A 68 22.34 6.22 -15.82
CA ILE A 68 22.50 7.23 -14.77
C ILE A 68 23.71 8.14 -14.95
N VAL A 69 24.58 7.92 -15.95
CA VAL A 69 25.81 8.70 -16.15
C VAL A 69 25.60 9.90 -17.07
N LYS A 70 26.49 10.88 -16.98
CA LYS A 70 26.53 12.06 -17.84
C LYS A 70 27.96 12.43 -18.25
N GLY A 71 28.09 13.28 -19.27
CA GLY A 71 29.37 13.84 -19.68
C GLY A 71 30.32 12.79 -20.22
N VAL A 72 31.60 12.87 -19.83
CA VAL A 72 32.67 11.97 -20.31
C VAL A 72 32.43 10.50 -19.98
N ASP A 73 31.64 10.21 -18.94
CA ASP A 73 31.35 8.83 -18.53
C ASP A 73 30.39 8.13 -19.50
N THR A 74 29.68 8.86 -20.37
CA THR A 74 28.74 8.27 -21.35
C THR A 74 29.39 7.37 -22.39
N THR A 75 30.68 7.58 -22.69
CA THR A 75 31.44 6.79 -23.68
C THR A 75 32.24 5.65 -23.07
N LEU A 76 32.25 5.51 -21.74
CA LEU A 76 33.02 4.48 -21.05
C LEU A 76 32.35 3.11 -21.15
N THR A 77 33.14 2.05 -21.04
CA THR A 77 32.62 0.68 -20.96
C THR A 77 31.93 0.43 -19.63
N ALA A 78 31.02 -0.55 -19.58
CA ALA A 78 30.31 -0.89 -18.36
C ALA A 78 31.27 -1.30 -17.21
N GLU A 79 32.38 -1.97 -17.52
CA GLU A 79 33.41 -2.33 -16.54
C GLU A 79 34.11 -1.10 -15.95
N SER A 80 34.44 -0.12 -16.80
CA SER A 80 35.05 1.14 -16.38
C SER A 80 34.11 1.95 -15.49
N LEU A 81 32.82 1.99 -15.85
CA LEU A 81 31.78 2.63 -15.05
C LEU A 81 31.57 1.91 -13.72
N LEU A 82 31.64 0.59 -13.69
CA LEU A 82 31.49 -0.18 -12.46
C LEU A 82 32.65 0.08 -11.50
N SER A 83 33.89 0.12 -12.00
CA SER A 83 35.06 0.53 -11.22
C SER A 83 34.91 1.95 -10.66
N LYS A 84 34.47 2.91 -11.49
CA LYS A 84 34.18 4.28 -11.02
C LYS A 84 33.07 4.33 -9.97
N PHE A 85 32.02 3.52 -10.12
CA PHE A 85 30.94 3.44 -9.14
C PHE A 85 31.45 2.94 -7.79
N GLU A 86 32.27 1.88 -7.78
CA GLU A 86 32.84 1.31 -6.56
C GLU A 86 33.80 2.28 -5.84
N ASN A 87 34.44 3.19 -6.58
CA ASN A 87 35.33 4.22 -6.05
C ASN A 87 34.65 5.58 -5.77
N ASN A 88 33.33 5.70 -5.97
CA ASN A 88 32.57 6.96 -5.84
C ASN A 88 33.00 8.09 -6.81
N GLU A 89 33.50 7.73 -7.99
CA GLU A 89 34.03 8.65 -9.01
C GLU A 89 33.07 8.84 -10.21
N LEU A 90 31.89 8.23 -10.14
CA LEU A 90 30.92 8.23 -11.24
C LEU A 90 30.27 9.61 -11.40
N MET A 91 30.30 10.17 -12.62
CA MET A 91 29.59 11.40 -12.94
C MET A 91 28.11 11.09 -13.24
N THR A 92 27.25 11.29 -12.25
CA THR A 92 25.82 10.98 -12.37
C THR A 92 24.98 12.14 -12.90
N LYS A 93 23.91 11.80 -13.62
CA LYS A 93 22.81 12.72 -13.95
C LYS A 93 22.21 13.28 -12.65
N PRO A 94 21.95 14.59 -12.57
CA PRO A 94 21.21 15.15 -11.44
C PRO A 94 19.76 14.65 -11.45
N PHE A 95 19.12 14.66 -10.28
CA PHE A 95 17.73 14.23 -10.10
C PHE A 95 16.77 14.83 -11.13
N ASN A 96 16.83 16.13 -11.40
CA ASN A 96 15.92 16.78 -12.35
C ASN A 96 16.04 16.21 -13.78
N MET A 97 17.22 15.72 -14.20
CA MET A 97 17.37 15.04 -15.48
C MET A 97 16.74 13.65 -15.44
N LEU A 98 17.01 12.86 -14.39
CA LEU A 98 16.41 11.53 -14.22
C LEU A 98 14.87 11.60 -14.10
N LYS A 99 14.34 12.61 -13.40
CA LYS A 99 12.91 12.88 -13.30
C LYS A 99 12.30 13.14 -14.68
N LYS A 100 12.94 13.99 -15.49
CA LYS A 100 12.47 14.30 -16.85
C LYS A 100 12.48 13.04 -17.72
N ASP A 101 13.57 12.29 -17.70
CA ASP A 101 13.69 11.02 -18.42
C ASP A 101 12.60 10.03 -17.98
N ALA A 102 12.25 10.00 -16.68
CA ALA A 102 11.24 9.10 -16.13
C ALA A 102 9.81 9.50 -16.54
N LEU A 103 9.52 10.81 -16.58
CA LEU A 103 8.25 11.34 -17.09
C LEU A 103 8.08 11.03 -18.59
N GLU A 104 9.13 11.25 -19.39
CA GLU A 104 9.10 10.95 -20.84
C GLU A 104 8.90 9.46 -21.13
N ARG A 105 9.37 8.58 -20.24
CA ARG A 105 9.23 7.12 -20.33
C ARG A 105 7.98 6.58 -19.64
N THR A 106 7.09 7.44 -19.14
CA THR A 106 5.88 7.07 -18.40
C THR A 106 6.17 6.04 -17.29
N VAL A 107 7.27 6.24 -16.57
CA VAL A 107 7.66 5.39 -15.42
C VAL A 107 6.73 5.63 -14.24
N PHE A 108 6.15 6.84 -14.17
CA PHE A 108 5.09 7.20 -13.24
C PHE A 108 3.72 6.93 -13.85
N LEU A 109 2.75 6.67 -12.99
CA LEU A 109 1.48 6.06 -13.32
C LEU A 109 0.41 6.96 -13.97
N ASN A 110 0.61 8.23 -14.33
CA ASN A 110 -0.24 9.01 -15.26
C ASN A 110 0.19 10.49 -15.23
N SER A 111 -0.53 11.37 -15.95
CA SER A 111 -0.30 12.83 -15.91
C SER A 111 -0.51 13.46 -14.53
N ASP A 112 -1.32 12.84 -13.67
CA ASP A 112 -1.60 13.39 -12.34
C ASP A 112 -0.38 13.23 -11.42
N ASP A 113 0.44 12.19 -11.63
CA ASP A 113 1.67 11.97 -10.88
C ASP A 113 2.77 13.01 -11.16
N GLU A 114 2.82 13.57 -12.38
CA GLU A 114 3.75 14.67 -12.68
C GLU A 114 3.45 15.89 -11.81
N TYR A 115 2.16 16.22 -11.68
CA TYR A 115 1.70 17.30 -10.83
C TYR A 115 2.12 17.05 -9.38
N LEU A 116 1.91 15.83 -8.88
CA LEU A 116 2.22 15.45 -7.50
C LEU A 116 3.72 15.50 -7.19
N ILE A 117 4.57 15.04 -8.10
CA ILE A 117 6.03 15.16 -7.96
C ILE A 117 6.46 16.63 -7.93
N ASN A 118 5.85 17.48 -8.77
CA ASN A 118 6.16 18.90 -8.79
C ASN A 118 5.68 19.62 -7.52
N GLU A 119 4.50 19.28 -6.99
CA GLU A 119 4.01 19.80 -5.71
C GLU A 119 4.92 19.36 -4.56
N PHE A 120 5.32 18.09 -4.51
CA PHE A 120 6.28 17.59 -3.53
C PHE A 120 7.61 18.37 -3.57
N GLN A 121 8.13 18.66 -4.76
CA GLN A 121 9.34 19.49 -4.90
C GLN A 121 9.12 20.94 -4.41
N LYS A 122 7.95 21.53 -4.64
CA LYS A 122 7.62 22.88 -4.13
C LYS A 122 7.58 22.87 -2.61
N ILE A 123 6.90 21.90 -2.01
CA ILE A 123 6.83 21.70 -0.56
C ILE A 123 8.23 21.55 0.03
N ARG A 124 9.05 20.65 -0.54
CA ARG A 124 10.46 20.48 -0.14
C ARG A 124 11.25 21.77 -0.22
N ASN A 125 11.05 22.55 -1.29
CA ASN A 125 11.78 23.81 -1.47
C ASN A 125 11.38 24.86 -0.43
N LYS A 126 10.10 24.94 -0.09
CA LYS A 126 9.61 25.80 1.00
C LYS A 126 10.20 25.37 2.35
N LEU A 127 10.14 24.08 2.67
CA LEU A 127 10.64 23.48 3.92
C LEU A 127 12.14 23.72 4.12
N VAL A 128 12.95 23.38 3.11
CA VAL A 128 14.42 23.31 3.28
C VAL A 128 15.10 24.67 3.09
N HIS A 129 14.56 25.55 2.25
CA HIS A 129 15.31 26.73 1.78
C HIS A 129 14.76 28.08 2.23
N LEU A 130 13.56 28.16 2.82
CA LEU A 130 12.89 29.46 3.02
C LEU A 130 12.57 29.81 4.47
N ASN A 131 13.02 29.04 5.47
CA ASN A 131 12.60 29.21 6.87
C ASN A 131 11.08 29.44 6.96
N TYR A 132 10.35 28.63 6.17
CA TYR A 132 8.93 28.79 5.95
C TYR A 132 8.22 28.58 7.28
N LYS A 133 7.41 29.56 7.70
CA LYS A 133 6.60 29.44 8.91
C LYS A 133 5.33 28.73 8.54
N PHE A 134 5.18 27.51 9.03
CA PHE A 134 3.96 26.76 8.82
C PHE A 134 2.85 27.26 9.75
N ASP A 135 1.62 27.25 9.25
CA ASP A 135 0.48 27.13 10.14
C ASP A 135 0.17 25.66 10.47
N GLU A 136 -0.65 25.42 11.49
CA GLU A 136 -1.00 24.08 11.95
C GLU A 136 -1.75 23.26 10.88
N SER A 137 -2.53 23.92 10.03
CA SER A 137 -3.29 23.25 8.97
C SER A 137 -2.38 22.76 7.85
N GLU A 138 -1.35 23.53 7.48
CA GLU A 138 -0.36 23.11 6.49
C GLU A 138 0.43 21.89 6.96
N LEU A 139 0.77 21.81 8.25
CA LEU A 139 1.47 20.66 8.83
C LEU A 139 0.59 19.42 8.93
N TYR A 140 -0.73 19.62 9.11
CA TYR A 140 -1.71 18.56 9.07
C TYR A 140 -1.91 18.03 7.63
N ASP A 141 -2.06 18.91 6.64
CA ASP A 141 -2.21 18.48 5.25
C ASP A 141 -0.93 17.78 4.76
N LEU A 142 0.23 18.26 5.18
CA LEU A 142 1.51 17.70 4.80
C LEU A 142 1.66 16.22 5.19
N LYS A 143 1.16 15.75 6.35
CA LYS A 143 1.27 14.31 6.68
C LYS A 143 0.50 13.43 5.69
N TYR A 144 -0.63 13.92 5.17
CA TYR A 144 -1.40 13.22 4.13
C TYR A 144 -0.65 13.24 2.80
N ASP A 145 -0.14 14.39 2.38
CA ASP A 145 0.63 14.53 1.14
C ASP A 145 1.89 13.66 1.13
N LEU A 146 2.63 13.61 2.24
CA LEU A 146 3.82 12.77 2.37
C LEU A 146 3.46 11.28 2.31
N THR A 147 2.36 10.87 2.96
CA THR A 147 1.92 9.48 2.95
C THR A 147 1.44 9.06 1.57
N TYR A 148 0.66 9.92 0.91
CA TYR A 148 0.27 9.75 -0.49
C TYR A 148 1.50 9.55 -1.38
N PHE A 149 2.49 10.44 -1.27
CA PHE A 149 3.68 10.39 -2.11
C PHE A 149 4.50 9.11 -1.89
N ILE A 150 4.62 8.65 -0.64
CA ILE A 150 5.23 7.35 -0.33
C ILE A 150 4.50 6.23 -1.07
N VAL A 151 3.18 6.14 -0.89
CA VAL A 151 2.36 5.03 -1.37
C VAL A 151 2.23 4.98 -2.89
N LYS A 152 2.01 6.14 -3.52
CA LYS A 152 1.65 6.23 -4.94
C LYS A 152 2.83 6.49 -5.85
N VAL A 153 3.91 7.09 -5.34
CA VAL A 153 5.07 7.47 -6.16
C VAL A 153 6.30 6.67 -5.78
N VAL A 154 6.73 6.74 -4.52
CA VAL A 154 8.01 6.15 -4.11
C VAL A 154 7.96 4.63 -4.17
N ILE A 155 6.93 4.03 -3.57
CA ILE A 155 6.80 2.57 -3.51
C ILE A 155 6.73 1.96 -4.93
N PRO A 156 5.83 2.38 -5.84
CA PRO A 156 5.79 1.84 -7.19
C PRO A 156 7.10 2.01 -7.98
N THR A 157 7.82 3.13 -7.77
CA THR A 157 9.13 3.34 -8.40
C THR A 157 10.21 2.40 -7.83
N LEU A 158 10.10 2.07 -6.54
CA LEU A 158 11.09 1.28 -5.82
C LEU A 158 10.87 -0.23 -5.98
N THR A 159 9.62 -0.65 -6.13
CA THR A 159 9.20 -2.05 -6.23
C THR A 159 9.00 -2.49 -7.67
N GLU A 160 8.60 -3.75 -7.87
CA GLU A 160 8.22 -4.28 -9.18
C GLU A 160 6.69 -4.14 -9.34
N GLU A 161 6.20 -4.11 -10.58
CA GLU A 161 4.80 -3.77 -10.92
C GLU A 161 3.75 -4.66 -10.23
N GLU A 162 4.14 -5.85 -9.77
CA GLU A 162 3.23 -6.84 -9.16
C GLU A 162 3.14 -6.75 -7.63
N VAL A 163 3.97 -5.94 -6.97
CA VAL A 163 4.01 -5.89 -5.49
C VAL A 163 3.05 -4.81 -4.97
N LYS A 164 2.08 -5.23 -4.16
CA LYS A 164 1.16 -4.30 -3.49
C LYS A 164 1.93 -3.37 -2.52
N PRO A 165 1.56 -2.09 -2.40
CA PRO A 165 2.32 -1.16 -1.56
C PRO A 165 2.48 -1.57 -0.09
N SER A 166 1.43 -2.10 0.53
CA SER A 166 1.49 -2.57 1.91
C SER A 166 2.40 -3.77 2.10
N GLN A 167 2.39 -4.72 1.16
CA GLN A 167 3.30 -5.86 1.17
C GLN A 167 4.76 -5.38 1.09
N ALA A 168 5.06 -4.49 0.15
CA ALA A 168 6.40 -3.93 0.01
C ALA A 168 6.88 -3.24 1.28
N ILE A 169 6.01 -2.46 1.92
CA ILE A 169 6.32 -1.78 3.18
C ILE A 169 6.55 -2.80 4.29
N ALA A 170 5.65 -3.77 4.46
CA ALA A 170 5.72 -4.79 5.51
C ALA A 170 6.99 -5.64 5.44
N GLU A 171 7.46 -5.95 4.22
CA GLU A 171 8.69 -6.72 3.99
C GLU A 171 9.96 -5.92 4.33
N ASN A 172 9.90 -4.59 4.32
CA ASN A 172 11.08 -3.74 4.45
C ASN A 172 11.19 -3.01 5.79
N ILE A 173 10.08 -2.78 6.51
CA ILE A 173 10.07 -2.05 7.79
C ILE A 173 9.90 -2.98 9.00
N ASP A 174 10.29 -2.54 10.20
CA ASP A 174 10.13 -3.35 11.42
C ASP A 174 8.64 -3.59 11.73
N SER A 175 8.30 -4.81 12.15
CA SER A 175 6.91 -5.20 12.45
C SER A 175 6.18 -4.26 13.41
N LYS A 176 6.87 -3.68 14.41
CA LYS A 176 6.24 -2.73 15.35
C LYS A 176 5.96 -1.39 14.69
N ASP A 177 6.89 -0.93 13.86
CA ASP A 177 6.72 0.31 13.09
C ASP A 177 5.62 0.11 12.02
N PHE A 178 5.51 -1.07 11.39
CA PHE A 178 4.40 -1.40 10.49
C PHE A 178 3.04 -1.39 11.19
N LEU A 179 2.91 -2.01 12.35
CA LEU A 179 1.65 -2.00 13.12
C LEU A 179 1.24 -0.58 13.55
N LYS A 180 2.20 0.31 13.79
CA LYS A 180 1.92 1.73 14.03
C LYS A 180 1.47 2.44 12.75
N LEU A 181 2.14 2.19 11.63
CA LEU A 181 1.75 2.74 10.33
C LEU A 181 0.33 2.31 9.93
N VAL A 182 -0.04 1.05 10.14
CA VAL A 182 -1.41 0.56 9.89
C VAL A 182 -2.47 1.36 10.66
N LYS A 183 -2.12 1.88 11.84
CA LYS A 183 -3.00 2.71 12.68
C LYS A 183 -2.88 4.20 12.39
N PHE A 184 -1.94 4.62 11.55
CA PHE A 184 -1.71 6.01 11.20
C PHE A 184 -2.82 6.48 10.23
N PRO A 185 -3.65 7.48 10.60
CA PRO A 185 -4.82 7.84 9.80
C PRO A 185 -4.51 8.21 8.34
N PRO A 186 -3.43 8.98 8.04
CA PRO A 186 -3.03 9.22 6.65
C PRO A 186 -2.74 7.95 5.85
N TYR A 187 -2.13 6.94 6.49
CA TYR A 187 -1.85 5.67 5.82
C TYR A 187 -3.12 4.86 5.59
N ALA A 188 -3.97 4.74 6.61
CA ALA A 188 -5.25 4.04 6.49
C ALA A 188 -6.13 4.66 5.39
N HIS A 189 -6.15 6.00 5.30
CA HIS A 189 -6.84 6.75 4.24
C HIS A 189 -6.32 6.42 2.85
N GLU A 190 -4.99 6.45 2.65
CA GLU A 190 -4.44 6.16 1.33
C GLU A 190 -4.57 4.68 0.95
N MET A 191 -4.46 3.76 1.91
CA MET A 191 -4.71 2.33 1.66
C MET A 191 -6.18 2.05 1.30
N HIS A 192 -7.14 2.79 1.86
CA HIS A 192 -8.54 2.74 1.44
C HIS A 192 -8.69 3.14 -0.04
N LYS A 193 -8.05 4.24 -0.47
CA LYS A 193 -8.09 4.66 -1.89
C LYS A 193 -7.44 3.62 -2.80
N VAL A 194 -6.27 3.09 -2.43
CA VAL A 194 -5.61 2.01 -3.18
C VAL A 194 -6.54 0.80 -3.31
N ALA A 195 -7.22 0.39 -2.23
CA ALA A 195 -8.18 -0.71 -2.28
C ALA A 195 -9.34 -0.41 -3.26
N LYS A 196 -9.91 0.79 -3.21
CA LYS A 196 -11.02 1.22 -4.09
C LYS A 196 -10.65 1.34 -5.56
N GLU A 197 -9.38 1.63 -5.87
CA GLU A 197 -8.88 1.64 -7.24
C GLU A 197 -8.71 0.22 -7.81
N ASN A 198 -8.55 -0.78 -6.95
CA ASN A 198 -8.21 -2.15 -7.36
C ASN A 198 -9.34 -3.18 -7.14
N ALA A 199 -10.44 -2.81 -6.46
CA ALA A 199 -11.55 -3.71 -6.14
C ALA A 199 -12.91 -2.99 -6.13
N GLU A 200 -13.98 -3.69 -6.53
CA GLU A 200 -15.38 -3.26 -6.46
C GLU A 200 -15.87 -3.27 -5.00
N ASN A 201 -15.64 -4.38 -4.29
CA ASN A 201 -16.12 -4.56 -2.93
C ASN A 201 -14.98 -4.41 -1.91
N VAL A 202 -14.98 -3.26 -1.23
CA VAL A 202 -14.01 -2.92 -0.18
C VAL A 202 -14.75 -2.61 1.12
N TYR A 203 -14.37 -3.28 2.20
CA TYR A 203 -14.99 -3.19 3.53
C TYR A 203 -13.96 -3.12 4.66
N CYS A 204 -14.46 -3.00 5.89
CA CYS A 204 -13.66 -3.01 7.10
C CYS A 204 -12.93 -4.35 7.27
N CYS A 205 -11.62 -4.31 7.51
CA CYS A 205 -10.82 -5.48 7.79
C CYS A 205 -10.97 -5.92 9.25
N VAL A 206 -11.31 -7.18 9.50
CA VAL A 206 -11.47 -7.71 10.87
C VAL A 206 -10.17 -7.75 11.69
N HIS A 207 -9.01 -7.68 11.05
CA HIS A 207 -7.71 -7.71 11.72
C HIS A 207 -7.21 -6.32 12.12
N CYS A 208 -7.31 -5.33 11.24
CA CYS A 208 -6.78 -3.98 11.50
C CYS A 208 -7.85 -2.91 11.74
N GLY A 209 -9.11 -3.17 11.40
CA GLY A 209 -10.20 -2.20 11.52
C GLY A 209 -10.29 -1.16 10.39
N ASN A 210 -9.32 -1.13 9.46
CA ASN A 210 -9.35 -0.19 8.34
C ASN A 210 -10.28 -0.66 7.22
N ASP A 211 -10.95 0.28 6.54
CA ASP A 211 -11.78 0.04 5.36
C ASP A 211 -10.95 -0.25 4.11
N SER A 212 -10.11 -1.28 4.13
CA SER A 212 -9.17 -1.58 3.05
C SER A 212 -9.13 -3.05 2.65
N LEU A 213 -10.11 -3.84 3.08
CA LEU A 213 -10.21 -5.25 2.72
C LEU A 213 -11.01 -5.39 1.43
N SER A 214 -10.35 -5.82 0.35
CA SER A 214 -11.06 -6.35 -0.83
C SER A 214 -11.69 -7.68 -0.46
N VAL A 215 -12.90 -7.92 -0.95
CA VAL A 215 -13.58 -9.22 -0.84
C VAL A 215 -14.01 -9.75 -2.22
N ASP A 216 -13.47 -9.16 -3.29
CA ASP A 216 -13.70 -9.64 -4.65
C ASP A 216 -13.02 -11.00 -4.86
N TYR A 217 -13.68 -11.88 -5.58
CA TYR A 217 -13.27 -13.27 -5.74
C TYR A 217 -11.82 -13.41 -6.24
N GLY A 218 -10.97 -14.09 -5.47
CA GLY A 218 -9.56 -14.32 -5.80
C GLY A 218 -8.64 -13.15 -5.45
N SER A 219 -9.16 -12.15 -4.72
CA SER A 219 -8.41 -10.96 -4.30
C SER A 219 -8.72 -10.53 -2.87
N GLU A 220 -9.20 -11.47 -2.04
CA GLU A 220 -9.57 -11.27 -0.64
C GLU A 220 -8.34 -10.88 0.21
N TYR A 221 -8.00 -9.59 0.19
CA TYR A 221 -6.75 -9.08 0.75
C TYR A 221 -6.95 -7.70 1.36
N CYS A 222 -6.38 -7.50 2.55
CA CYS A 222 -6.37 -6.20 3.19
C CYS A 222 -5.19 -5.36 2.71
N TYR A 223 -5.49 -4.28 1.99
CA TYR A 223 -4.50 -3.35 1.48
C TYR A 223 -3.79 -2.56 2.58
N SER A 224 -4.29 -2.46 3.82
CA SER A 224 -3.55 -1.82 4.91
C SER A 224 -2.59 -2.76 5.63
N CYS A 225 -3.06 -3.93 6.07
CA CYS A 225 -2.31 -4.78 7.02
C CYS A 225 -1.80 -6.09 6.42
N CYS A 226 -1.98 -6.29 5.12
CA CYS A 226 -1.56 -7.48 4.38
C CYS A 226 -2.25 -8.78 4.75
N GLU A 227 -3.38 -8.74 5.46
CA GLU A 227 -4.14 -9.95 5.78
C GLU A 227 -4.70 -10.59 4.50
N ASP A 228 -4.45 -11.88 4.33
CA ASP A 228 -4.99 -12.70 3.24
C ASP A 228 -6.19 -13.50 3.79
N LEU A 229 -7.37 -13.22 3.24
CA LEU A 229 -8.63 -13.88 3.59
C LEU A 229 -9.16 -14.74 2.45
N SER A 230 -8.33 -15.17 1.51
CA SER A 230 -8.71 -16.05 0.39
C SER A 230 -9.30 -17.40 0.82
N HIS A 231 -9.08 -17.80 2.08
CA HIS A 231 -9.65 -19.01 2.67
C HIS A 231 -10.92 -18.78 3.50
N ALA A 232 -11.33 -17.52 3.69
CA ALA A 232 -12.57 -17.20 4.37
C ALA A 232 -13.78 -17.34 3.43
N GLY A 233 -14.95 -17.59 4.00
CA GLY A 233 -16.20 -17.62 3.26
C GLY A 233 -16.85 -16.25 3.22
N PHE A 234 -17.47 -15.90 2.09
CA PHE A 234 -18.11 -14.59 1.90
C PHE A 234 -19.48 -14.73 1.22
N ILE A 235 -20.53 -14.34 1.92
CA ILE A 235 -21.88 -14.25 1.37
C ILE A 235 -22.40 -12.81 1.33
N ASN A 236 -23.50 -12.61 0.61
CA ASN A 236 -24.20 -11.32 0.61
C ASN A 236 -24.85 -11.08 1.97
N CYS A 237 -24.70 -9.87 2.52
CA CYS A 237 -25.38 -9.53 3.76
C CYS A 237 -26.88 -9.34 3.50
N PRO A 238 -27.76 -10.07 4.21
CA PRO A 238 -29.20 -9.95 4.03
C PRO A 238 -29.75 -8.64 4.62
N TYR A 239 -29.06 -8.01 5.57
CA TYR A 239 -29.51 -6.80 6.26
C TYR A 239 -29.22 -5.53 5.45
N CYS A 240 -27.96 -5.27 5.11
CA CYS A 240 -27.56 -4.08 4.34
C CYS A 240 -27.44 -4.31 2.82
N LYS A 241 -27.82 -5.51 2.34
CA LYS A 241 -27.83 -5.92 0.92
C LYS A 241 -26.48 -5.81 0.20
N SER A 242 -25.39 -5.69 0.96
CA SER A 242 -24.05 -5.50 0.38
C SER A 242 -23.44 -6.83 -0.04
N LYS A 243 -22.89 -6.86 -1.25
CA LYS A 243 -22.36 -8.09 -1.87
C LYS A 243 -21.13 -8.59 -1.12
N ARG A 244 -21.02 -9.91 -0.94
CA ARG A 244 -19.86 -10.60 -0.34
C ARG A 244 -19.34 -9.95 0.95
N SER A 245 -20.22 -9.33 1.72
CA SER A 245 -19.84 -8.50 2.86
C SER A 245 -19.91 -9.26 4.19
N MET A 246 -20.52 -10.45 4.21
CA MET A 246 -20.60 -11.27 5.41
C MET A 246 -19.49 -12.33 5.39
N VAL A 247 -18.49 -12.16 6.25
CA VAL A 247 -17.34 -13.06 6.38
C VAL A 247 -17.62 -14.13 7.44
N TYR A 248 -17.14 -15.34 7.21
CA TYR A 248 -17.14 -16.42 8.20
C TYR A 248 -15.95 -17.37 7.96
N ASP A 249 -15.68 -18.20 8.96
CA ASP A 249 -14.62 -19.21 8.90
C ASP A 249 -15.07 -20.44 8.09
N ALA A 250 -14.84 -20.39 6.78
CA ALA A 250 -15.18 -21.47 5.86
C ALA A 250 -14.31 -22.73 6.07
N LEU A 251 -13.07 -22.59 6.55
CA LEU A 251 -12.19 -23.73 6.78
C LEU A 251 -12.69 -24.64 7.91
N ASN A 252 -13.33 -24.06 8.93
CA ASN A 252 -13.78 -24.79 10.10
C ASN A 252 -15.28 -25.14 10.11
N ILE A 253 -16.05 -24.75 9.07
CA ILE A 253 -17.50 -24.98 9.05
C ILE A 253 -17.87 -26.47 8.97
N ASP A 254 -17.08 -27.28 8.25
CA ASP A 254 -17.31 -28.71 8.12
C ASP A 254 -16.99 -29.49 9.40
N CYS A 255 -16.21 -28.89 10.31
CA CYS A 255 -15.97 -29.44 11.64
C CYS A 255 -17.13 -29.19 12.60
N GLN A 256 -18.08 -28.31 12.26
CA GLN A 256 -19.26 -28.04 13.08
C GLN A 256 -20.33 -29.10 12.85
N LYS A 257 -20.96 -29.57 13.94
CA LYS A 257 -21.93 -30.69 13.90
C LYS A 257 -23.07 -30.48 12.90
N ASP A 258 -23.55 -29.24 12.80
CA ASP A 258 -24.64 -28.81 11.95
C ASP A 258 -24.19 -28.01 10.71
N ARG A 259 -22.88 -27.89 10.47
CA ARG A 259 -22.28 -27.03 9.43
C ARG A 259 -22.76 -25.58 9.52
N THR A 260 -22.87 -25.07 10.75
CA THR A 260 -23.18 -23.66 11.00
C THR A 260 -21.98 -22.92 11.60
N MET A 261 -21.80 -21.66 11.27
CA MET A 261 -20.73 -20.79 11.79
C MET A 261 -21.25 -19.38 11.95
N ARG A 262 -20.82 -18.63 12.97
CA ARG A 262 -21.15 -17.20 13.06
C ARG A 262 -20.47 -16.46 11.90
N GLY A 263 -21.21 -15.58 11.21
CA GLY A 263 -20.68 -14.65 10.23
C GLY A 263 -20.91 -13.20 10.66
N LEU A 264 -20.03 -12.31 10.22
CA LEU A 264 -20.07 -10.88 10.52
C LEU A 264 -20.13 -10.06 9.23
N CYS A 265 -21.06 -9.11 9.12
CA CYS A 265 -21.08 -8.17 8.01
C CYS A 265 -20.02 -7.07 8.22
N LEU A 266 -19.02 -7.07 7.34
CA LEU A 266 -17.91 -6.11 7.30
C LEU A 266 -18.31 -4.67 6.95
N LYS A 267 -19.56 -4.45 6.53
CA LYS A 267 -20.08 -3.11 6.20
C LYS A 267 -20.98 -2.52 7.27
N CYS A 268 -21.95 -3.30 7.75
CA CYS A 268 -22.96 -2.80 8.70
C CYS A 268 -22.78 -3.30 10.14
N GLY A 269 -21.90 -4.27 10.37
CA GLY A 269 -21.62 -4.81 11.69
C GLY A 269 -22.62 -5.85 12.19
N ASP A 270 -23.75 -6.08 11.50
CA ASP A 270 -24.70 -7.13 11.85
C ASP A 270 -24.07 -8.53 11.69
N ASP A 271 -24.48 -9.47 12.54
CA ASP A 271 -24.07 -10.87 12.50
C ASP A 271 -25.26 -11.81 12.22
N ASP A 272 -24.96 -13.03 11.75
CA ASP A 272 -25.95 -14.09 11.50
C ASP A 272 -25.23 -15.46 11.63
N LEU A 273 -25.98 -16.55 11.73
CA LEU A 273 -25.49 -17.92 11.60
C LEU A 273 -25.46 -18.32 10.12
N ILE A 274 -24.26 -18.48 9.58
CA ILE A 274 -24.05 -19.00 8.24
C ILE A 274 -24.17 -20.52 8.26
N TYR A 275 -24.97 -21.08 7.36
CA TYR A 275 -25.13 -22.51 7.14
C TYR A 275 -24.67 -22.91 5.75
N VAL A 276 -23.97 -24.04 5.66
CA VAL A 276 -23.57 -24.66 4.38
C VAL A 276 -24.36 -25.94 4.17
N CYS A 277 -25.21 -25.94 3.14
CA CYS A 277 -26.08 -27.07 2.83
C CYS A 277 -25.28 -28.34 2.54
N LYS A 278 -25.58 -29.45 3.22
CA LYS A 278 -24.93 -30.76 3.02
C LYS A 278 -25.13 -31.40 1.64
N LYS A 279 -26.10 -30.89 0.85
CA LYS A 279 -26.49 -31.50 -0.42
C LYS A 279 -26.00 -30.71 -1.63
N CYS A 280 -26.11 -29.39 -1.59
CA CYS A 280 -25.80 -28.52 -2.72
C CYS A 280 -24.70 -27.48 -2.42
N ASP A 281 -24.13 -27.52 -1.21
CA ASP A 281 -23.11 -26.58 -0.71
C ASP A 281 -23.50 -25.09 -0.82
N ALA A 282 -24.80 -24.79 -0.90
CA ALA A 282 -25.28 -23.42 -0.84
C ALA A 282 -25.04 -22.84 0.56
N GLU A 283 -24.53 -21.61 0.58
CA GLU A 283 -24.20 -20.85 1.78
C GLU A 283 -25.35 -19.87 2.07
N VAL A 284 -25.91 -19.93 3.28
CA VAL A 284 -27.13 -19.18 3.65
C VAL A 284 -26.96 -18.55 5.03
N ALA A 285 -27.31 -17.27 5.16
CA ALA A 285 -27.51 -16.61 6.45
C ALA A 285 -28.84 -17.10 7.06
N LEU A 286 -28.81 -17.96 8.07
CA LEU A 286 -29.99 -18.68 8.53
C LEU A 286 -31.05 -17.77 9.16
N GLU A 287 -30.64 -16.91 10.09
CA GLU A 287 -31.55 -16.11 10.92
C GLU A 287 -32.35 -15.14 10.05
N ALA A 288 -31.70 -14.52 9.06
CA ALA A 288 -32.37 -13.64 8.12
C ALA A 288 -33.26 -14.33 7.08
N ASN A 289 -33.10 -15.63 6.84
CA ASN A 289 -33.82 -16.36 5.77
C ASN A 289 -34.79 -17.43 6.33
N ILE A 290 -35.15 -17.35 7.61
CA ILE A 290 -36.13 -18.26 8.22
C ILE A 290 -37.46 -18.17 7.47
N GLY A 291 -37.93 -19.30 6.93
CA GLY A 291 -39.20 -19.38 6.22
C GLY A 291 -39.18 -18.85 4.79
N GLU A 292 -38.03 -18.43 4.25
CA GLU A 292 -37.90 -17.94 2.87
C GLU A 292 -37.70 -19.06 1.82
N GLY A 293 -37.88 -20.33 2.20
CA GLY A 293 -37.68 -21.47 1.29
C GLY A 293 -36.23 -21.67 0.83
N LYS A 294 -35.26 -21.07 1.53
CA LYS A 294 -33.83 -21.30 1.32
C LYS A 294 -33.34 -22.53 2.07
N CYS A 295 -32.15 -23.03 1.69
CA CYS A 295 -31.51 -24.15 2.39
C CYS A 295 -31.37 -23.87 3.89
N CYS A 296 -31.74 -24.86 4.71
CA CYS A 296 -31.60 -24.83 6.16
C CYS A 296 -31.37 -26.27 6.70
N PRO A 297 -31.05 -26.46 7.99
CA PRO A 297 -30.83 -27.79 8.52
C PRO A 297 -32.00 -28.75 8.24
N GLY A 298 -31.75 -29.79 7.44
CA GLY A 298 -32.75 -30.79 7.06
C GLY A 298 -33.55 -30.48 5.79
N PHE A 299 -33.32 -29.34 5.13
CA PHE A 299 -34.01 -28.94 3.90
C PHE A 299 -33.02 -28.32 2.89
N CYS A 300 -33.01 -28.82 1.66
CA CYS A 300 -32.31 -28.20 0.55
C CYS A 300 -33.33 -27.63 -0.44
N GLN A 301 -33.16 -26.37 -0.84
CA GLN A 301 -34.06 -25.69 -1.78
C GLN A 301 -34.05 -26.32 -3.20
N TRP A 302 -33.06 -27.17 -3.47
CA TRP A 302 -32.89 -27.88 -4.74
C TRP A 302 -33.21 -29.38 -4.63
N ASP A 303 -33.73 -29.83 -3.48
CA ASP A 303 -34.35 -31.15 -3.41
C ASP A 303 -35.72 -31.07 -4.11
N GLU A 304 -35.88 -31.82 -5.20
CA GLU A 304 -37.20 -32.08 -5.81
C GLU A 304 -38.10 -32.92 -4.88
#